data_AF-A0A416S3K6-F1
#
_entry.id   AF-A0A416S3K6-F1
#
_cell.length_a   1.000
_cell.length_b   1.000
_cell.length_c   1.000
_cell.angle_alpha   90.00
_cell.angle_beta   90.00
_cell.angle_gamma   90.00
#
_symmetry.space_group_name_H-M   'P 1'
#
loop_
_entity.id
_entity.type
_entity.pdbx_description
1 polymer ?
#
loop_
_entity_poly.entity_id
_entity_poly.type
_entity_poly.pdbx_seq_one_letter_code
_entity_poly.pdbx_strand_id
1 'polypeptide(L)'
;MQENGAEHLVACTGCQGCMPCMVKINIPLLFELYNRTESEGIEAVRAEYESQEKRADDCINCYRCEKQCPQHLGIGILMQDIAETFEE
;
A
#
# COMPACT_ATOMS: atom_id res chain seq x y z
N MET A 1 2.31 12.88 -26.60
CA MET A 1 1.10 12.47 -25.85
C MET A 1 1.36 11.05 -25.40
N GLN A 2 1.84 10.86 -24.17
CA GLN A 2 1.96 9.54 -23.56
C GLN A 2 0.96 9.54 -22.41
N GLU A 3 -0.28 9.23 -22.76
CA GLU A 3 -1.39 9.04 -21.83
C GLU A 3 -1.32 7.58 -21.37
N ASN A 4 -0.49 7.30 -20.37
CA ASN A 4 -0.49 6.01 -19.66
C ASN A 4 -0.67 6.32 -18.17
N GLY A 5 -1.77 6.99 -17.84
CA GLY A 5 -2.25 7.07 -16.48
C GLY A 5 -3.17 5.88 -16.26
N ALA A 6 -2.63 4.71 -15.92
CA ALA A 6 -3.42 3.76 -15.18
C ALA A 6 -3.77 4.47 -13.87
N GLU A 7 -5.03 4.87 -13.73
CA GLU A 7 -5.57 5.42 -12.49
C GLU A 7 -5.52 4.30 -11.46
N HIS A 8 -4.38 4.14 -10.82
CA HIS A 8 -4.20 3.22 -9.69
C HIS A 8 -4.70 3.90 -8.42
N LEU A 9 -5.39 3.15 -7.55
CA LEU A 9 -5.79 3.58 -6.20
C LEU A 9 -4.68 4.36 -5.47
N VAL A 10 -3.43 3.90 -5.61
CA VAL A 10 -2.25 4.53 -5.05
C VAL A 10 -1.19 4.76 -6.12
N ALA A 11 -0.77 6.01 -6.28
CA ALA A 11 0.36 6.40 -7.13
C ALA A 11 1.72 6.02 -6.50
N CYS A 12 1.91 4.76 -6.11
CA CYS A 12 3.17 4.22 -5.61
C CYS A 12 4.02 3.72 -6.78
N THR A 13 5.28 4.16 -6.85
CA THR A 13 6.24 3.66 -7.86
C THR A 13 7.09 2.49 -7.36
N GLY A 14 6.85 2.00 -6.14
CA GLY A 14 7.65 0.93 -5.55
C GLY A 14 9.10 1.33 -5.25
N CYS A 15 9.41 2.63 -5.16
CA CYS A 15 10.79 3.13 -4.94
C CYS A 15 11.43 2.76 -3.59
N GLN A 16 10.66 2.16 -2.67
CA GLN A 16 11.10 1.70 -1.35
C GLN A 16 11.63 2.80 -0.40
N GLY A 17 11.51 4.09 -0.74
CA GLY A 17 11.96 5.19 0.14
C GLY A 17 11.23 5.24 1.50
N CYS A 18 10.03 4.66 1.59
CA CYS A 18 9.27 4.55 2.84
C CYS A 18 9.79 3.45 3.79
N MET A 19 10.78 2.65 3.39
CA MET A 19 11.36 1.57 4.17
C MET A 19 12.71 1.96 4.80
N PRO A 20 13.07 1.39 5.97
CA PRO A 20 12.31 0.41 6.75
C PRO A 20 11.19 1.06 7.60
N CYS A 21 10.02 0.41 7.63
CA CYS A 21 8.96 0.77 8.57
C CYS A 21 9.32 0.27 9.99
N MET A 22 9.01 1.05 11.03
CA MET A 22 9.32 0.69 12.42
C MET A 22 8.60 -0.59 12.91
N VAL A 23 7.41 -0.84 12.37
CA VAL A 23 6.62 -2.07 12.63
C VAL A 23 6.88 -3.15 11.57
N LYS A 24 7.89 -2.97 10.71
CA LYS A 24 8.31 -3.90 9.64
C LYS A 24 7.25 -4.20 8.57
N ILE A 25 6.29 -3.30 8.39
CA ILE A 25 5.33 -3.38 7.28
C ILE A 25 6.04 -3.16 5.94
N ASN A 26 5.77 -4.04 4.98
CA ASN A 26 6.21 -3.89 3.61
C ASN A 26 5.25 -2.98 2.83
N ILE A 27 5.36 -1.67 3.09
CA ILE A 27 4.50 -0.62 2.50
C ILE A 27 4.39 -0.71 0.97
N PRO A 28 5.48 -0.80 0.19
CA PRO A 28 5.36 -0.81 -1.27
C PRO A 28 4.61 -2.06 -1.78
N LEU A 29 4.81 -3.22 -1.13
CA LEU A 29 4.08 -4.44 -1.49
C LEU A 29 2.59 -4.33 -1.19
N LEU A 30 2.21 -3.80 -0.02
CA LEU A 30 0.79 -3.60 0.31
C LEU A 30 0.11 -2.65 -0.69
N PHE A 31 0.80 -1.61 -1.15
CA PHE A 31 0.30 -0.71 -2.19
C PHE A 31 0.16 -1.39 -3.56
N GLU A 32 1.11 -2.25 -3.91
CA GLU A 32 1.01 -3.06 -5.14
C GLU A 32 -0.21 -3.98 -5.08
N LEU A 33 -0.39 -4.71 -3.97
CA LEU A 33 -1.55 -5.57 -3.76
C LEU A 33 -2.86 -4.79 -3.83
N TYR A 34 -2.90 -3.62 -3.20
CA TYR A 34 -4.07 -2.75 -3.23
C TYR A 34 -4.40 -2.28 -4.64
N ASN A 35 -3.42 -1.79 -5.40
CA ASN A 35 -3.64 -1.40 -6.80
C ASN A 35 -4.09 -2.57 -7.68
N ARG A 36 -3.60 -3.78 -7.40
CA ARG A 36 -4.01 -5.00 -8.10
C ARG A 36 -5.45 -5.39 -7.78
N THR A 37 -6.02 -4.98 -6.64
CA THR A 37 -7.45 -5.22 -6.35
C THR A 37 -8.37 -4.62 -7.42
N GLU A 38 -8.01 -3.50 -8.05
CA GLU A 38 -8.84 -2.90 -9.12
C GLU A 38 -8.84 -3.73 -10.40
N SER A 39 -7.70 -4.35 -10.71
CA SER A 39 -7.52 -5.08 -11.97
C SER A 39 -7.87 -6.57 -11.85
N GLU A 40 -7.52 -7.19 -10.73
CA GLU A 40 -7.69 -8.63 -10.48
C GLU A 40 -8.87 -8.94 -9.53
N GLY A 41 -9.31 -7.97 -8.74
CA GLY A 41 -10.30 -8.16 -7.67
C GLY A 41 -9.67 -8.49 -6.32
N ILE A 42 -10.34 -8.09 -5.24
CA ILE A 42 -9.87 -8.28 -3.85
C ILE A 42 -9.63 -9.75 -3.54
N GLU A 43 -10.55 -10.64 -3.93
CA GLU A 43 -10.43 -12.08 -3.64
C GLU A 43 -9.18 -12.74 -4.24
N ALA A 44 -8.73 -12.27 -5.41
CA ALA A 44 -7.54 -12.80 -6.08
C ALA A 44 -6.25 -12.45 -5.32
N VAL A 45 -6.17 -11.22 -4.78
CA VAL A 45 -4.99 -10.74 -4.05
C VAL A 45 -5.07 -10.99 -2.54
N ARG A 46 -6.25 -11.32 -2.00
CA ARG A 46 -6.46 -11.55 -0.55
C ARG A 46 -5.53 -12.61 0.01
N ALA A 47 -5.38 -13.75 -0.68
CA ALA A 47 -4.48 -14.81 -0.24
C ALA A 47 -3.02 -14.33 -0.12
N GLU A 48 -2.58 -13.47 -1.03
CA GLU A 48 -1.23 -12.90 -1.01
C GLU A 48 -1.06 -11.83 0.07
N TYR A 49 -2.06 -10.96 0.26
CA TYR A 49 -2.11 -10.00 1.36
C TYR A 49 -2.08 -10.71 2.73
N GLU A 50 -2.86 -11.77 2.88
CA GLU A 50 -2.95 -12.52 4.12
C GLU A 50 -1.68 -13.32 4.43
N SER A 51 -0.90 -13.69 3.40
CA SER A 51 0.39 -14.34 3.56
C SER A 51 1.50 -13.42 4.10
N GLN A 52 1.27 -12.10 4.13
CA GLN A 52 2.25 -11.15 4.63
C GLN A 52 2.40 -11.25 6.16
N GLU A 53 3.66 -11.21 6.64
CA GLU A 53 3.96 -11.20 8.08
C GLU A 53 3.35 -10.00 8.80
N LYS A 54 3.29 -8.87 8.08
CA LYS A 54 2.74 -7.60 8.57
C LYS A 54 1.77 -7.02 7.57
N ARG A 55 0.55 -6.74 8.05
CA ARG A 55 -0.59 -6.28 7.27
C ARG A 55 -0.79 -4.78 7.45
N ALA A 56 -1.74 -4.20 6.72
CA ALA A 56 -2.04 -2.77 6.85
C ALA A 56 -2.60 -2.42 8.25
N ASP A 57 -3.32 -3.35 8.89
CA ASP A 57 -3.76 -3.28 10.29
C ASP A 57 -2.65 -3.07 11.33
N ASP A 58 -1.42 -3.53 11.06
CA ASP A 58 -0.29 -3.30 11.96
C ASP A 58 0.18 -1.83 11.93
N CYS A 59 -0.36 -1.01 11.03
CA CYS A 59 0.06 0.39 10.88
C CYS A 59 -0.40 1.22 12.08
N ILE A 60 0.57 1.64 12.89
CA ILE A 60 0.33 2.52 14.05
C ILE A 60 0.21 4.01 13.69
N ASN A 61 0.07 4.35 12.40
CA ASN A 61 -0.01 5.74 11.93
C ASN A 61 1.07 6.66 12.50
N CYS A 62 2.33 6.21 12.43
CA CYS A 62 3.47 7.02 12.91
C CYS A 62 3.89 8.14 11.93
N TYR A 63 3.37 8.11 10.69
CA TYR A 63 3.64 9.07 9.60
C TYR A 63 5.13 9.28 9.22
N ARG A 64 6.05 8.42 9.70
CA ARG A 64 7.49 8.51 9.36
C ARG A 64 7.81 8.17 7.91
N CYS A 65 7.07 7.22 7.35
CA CYS A 65 7.20 6.78 5.98
C CYS A 65 6.85 7.91 4.99
N GLU A 66 5.87 8.76 5.33
CA GLU A 66 5.41 9.87 4.47
C GLU A 66 6.50 10.92 4.26
N LYS A 67 7.27 11.22 5.30
CA LYS A 67 8.39 12.17 5.22
C LYS A 67 9.53 11.70 4.30
N GLN A 68 9.66 10.39 4.11
CA GLN A 68 10.67 9.80 3.25
C GLN A 68 10.12 9.48 1.86
N CYS A 69 8.80 9.52 1.68
CA CYS A 69 8.17 9.26 0.40
C CYS A 69 8.42 10.44 -0.55
N PRO A 70 9.14 10.26 -1.67
CA PRO A 70 9.40 11.33 -2.63
C PRO A 70 8.12 11.82 -3.33
N GLN A 71 7.07 11.00 -3.31
CA GLN A 71 5.77 11.30 -3.89
C GLN A 71 4.79 11.92 -2.88
N HIS A 72 5.22 12.10 -1.62
CA HIS A 72 4.41 12.67 -0.55
C HIS A 72 3.03 12.01 -0.40
N LEU A 73 2.98 10.68 -0.55
CA LEU A 73 1.75 9.91 -0.37
C LEU A 73 1.35 9.92 1.12
N GLY A 74 0.05 10.02 1.38
CA GLY A 74 -0.54 9.89 2.72
C GLY A 74 -0.58 8.44 3.18
N ILE A 75 0.59 7.82 3.35
CA ILE A 75 0.74 6.39 3.63
C ILE A 75 -0.07 5.95 4.85
N GLY A 76 -0.18 6.75 5.91
CA GLY A 76 -0.97 6.38 7.09
C GLY A 76 -2.47 6.25 6.78
N ILE A 77 -3.01 7.16 5.97
CA ILE A 77 -4.43 7.10 5.55
C ILE A 77 -4.63 5.92 4.60
N LEU A 78 -3.76 5.76 3.60
CA LEU A 78 -3.83 4.65 2.66
C LEU A 78 -3.74 3.28 3.34
N MET A 79 -2.96 3.15 4.42
CA MET A 79 -2.93 1.91 5.19
C MET A 79 -4.27 1.59 5.87
N GLN A 80 -5.03 2.62 6.28
CA GLN A 80 -6.38 2.40 6.82
C GLN A 80 -7.35 1.98 5.71
N ASP A 81 -7.30 2.63 4.55
CA ASP A 81 -8.14 2.25 3.40
C ASP A 81 -7.86 0.80 2.96
N ILE A 82 -6.58 0.39 2.97
CA ILE A 82 -6.18 -0.99 2.66
C ILE A 82 -6.70 -1.96 3.71
N ALA A 83 -6.53 -1.65 5.01
CA ALA A 83 -7.03 -2.49 6.09
C ALA A 83 -8.53 -2.73 5.93
N GLU A 84 -9.31 -1.66 5.76
CA GLU A 84 -10.77 -1.73 5.56
C GLU A 84 -11.14 -2.58 4.34
N THR A 85 -10.45 -2.39 3.22
CA THR A 85 -10.68 -3.15 1.98
C THR A 85 -10.46 -4.66 2.14
N PHE A 86 -9.53 -5.07 3.00
CA PHE A 86 -9.21 -6.48 3.25
C PHE A 86 -9.92 -7.07 4.48
N GLU A 87 -10.56 -6.24 5.31
CA GLU A 87 -11.40 -6.67 6.43
C GLU A 87 -12.84 -7.03 6.00
N GLU A 88 -13.34 -6.49 4.88
CA GLU A 88 -14.64 -6.86 4.26
C GLU A 88 -14.63 -8.22 3.55
#